data_AF-A0A7W0CZ28-F1
#
_entry.id   AF-A0A7W0CZ28-F1
#
_cell.length_a   1.000
_cell.length_b   1.000
_cell.length_c   1.000
_cell.angle_alpha   90.00
_cell.angle_beta   90.00
_cell.angle_gamma   90.00
#
_symmetry.space_group_name_H-M   'P 1'
#
loop_
_entity.id
_entity.type
_entity.pdbx_description
1 polymer ?
#
loop_
_entity_poly.entity_id
_entity_poly.type
_entity_poly.pdbx_seq_one_letter_code
_entity_poly.pdbx_strand_id
1 'polypeptide(L)'
;MGLSLLAAPIFGATEAAGRGPPNAQTDPKFFREDAENGAVLCSWMINLEMKAIGEKCHPDDKDIDAALGDALRDIHAFIAANSSTSQAEIEAAARQRIEMAKREAICVGDGENMYQLLHREGAREIRERTAKMLAVPRPPVLNPCL
;
A
#
# COMPACT_ATOMS: atom_id res chain seq x y z
N MET A 1 -60.96 -1.50 -34.36
CA MET A 1 -60.86 -0.74 -33.10
C MET A 1 -61.40 -1.64 -32.00
N GLY A 2 -60.70 -2.18 -31.03
CA GLY A 2 -59.32 -2.14 -30.56
C GLY A 2 -59.39 -2.77 -29.17
N LEU A 3 -58.59 -3.80 -28.89
CA LEU A 3 -58.34 -4.31 -27.54
C LEU A 3 -56.99 -5.03 -27.57
N SER A 4 -55.97 -4.28 -27.19
CA SER A 4 -54.58 -4.74 -27.04
C SER A 4 -54.47 -5.79 -25.94
N LEU A 5 -53.91 -6.94 -26.31
CA LEU A 5 -53.34 -7.91 -25.37
C LEU A 5 -52.05 -7.32 -24.79
N LEU A 6 -52.03 -7.05 -23.49
CA LEU A 6 -50.83 -6.78 -22.72
C LEU A 6 -50.07 -8.10 -22.52
N ALA A 7 -49.03 -8.33 -23.33
CA ALA A 7 -47.97 -9.27 -23.01
C ALA A 7 -46.77 -8.46 -22.51
N ALA A 8 -46.54 -8.50 -21.20
CA ALA A 8 -45.37 -7.90 -20.59
C ALA A 8 -44.13 -8.75 -20.87
N PRO A 9 -43.02 -8.17 -21.37
CA PRO A 9 -41.71 -8.76 -21.18
C PRO A 9 -41.09 -8.15 -19.92
N ILE A 10 -41.08 -8.89 -18.81
CA ILE A 10 -40.26 -8.55 -17.63
C ILE A 10 -39.14 -9.59 -17.55
N PHE A 11 -38.26 -9.58 -18.54
CA PHE A 11 -36.89 -10.08 -18.40
C PHE A 11 -35.99 -9.15 -19.21
N GLY A 12 -35.28 -8.31 -18.48
CA GLY A 12 -34.34 -7.33 -18.99
C GLY A 12 -33.60 -6.75 -17.81
N ALA A 13 -32.79 -7.61 -17.18
CA ALA A 13 -31.85 -7.23 -16.13
C ALA A 13 -31.00 -6.05 -16.62
N THR A 14 -31.25 -4.86 -16.07
CA THR A 14 -30.24 -3.82 -15.99
C THR A 14 -29.73 -3.86 -14.56
N GLU A 15 -28.91 -4.88 -14.28
CA GLU A 15 -27.94 -4.79 -13.21
C GLU A 15 -27.00 -3.63 -13.55
N ALA A 16 -27.33 -2.45 -13.03
CA ALA A 16 -26.33 -1.47 -12.68
C ALA A 16 -25.48 -2.09 -11.56
N ALA A 17 -24.61 -3.03 -11.93
CA ALA A 17 -23.64 -3.62 -11.03
C ALA A 17 -22.71 -2.49 -10.60
N GLY A 18 -22.85 -2.13 -9.33
CA GLY A 18 -22.12 -1.07 -8.67
C GLY A 18 -20.63 -1.19 -8.95
N ARG A 19 -20.08 -0.16 -9.59
CA ARG A 19 -18.65 0.11 -9.55
C ARG A 19 -18.38 0.68 -8.15
N GLY A 20 -18.17 -0.22 -7.19
CA GLY A 20 -17.54 0.15 -5.92
C GLY A 20 -16.21 0.87 -6.20
N PRO A 21 -15.67 1.62 -5.23
CA PRO A 21 -14.38 2.28 -5.41
C PRO A 21 -13.36 1.24 -5.89
N PRO A 22 -12.50 1.56 -6.86
CA PRO A 22 -11.50 0.62 -7.37
C PRO A 22 -10.73 0.07 -6.18
N ASN A 23 -10.88 -1.23 -5.93
CA ASN A 23 -10.06 -1.91 -4.94
C ASN A 23 -8.64 -1.88 -5.49
N ALA A 24 -7.73 -1.24 -4.76
CA ALA A 24 -6.31 -1.20 -5.10
C ALA A 24 -5.71 -2.61 -5.29
N GLN A 25 -6.39 -3.66 -4.79
CA GLN A 25 -5.99 -5.05 -4.91
C GLN A 25 -6.45 -5.75 -6.21
N THR A 26 -7.25 -5.14 -7.09
CA THR A 26 -7.74 -5.83 -8.32
C THR A 26 -7.63 -5.01 -9.61
N ASP A 27 -7.20 -3.75 -9.55
CA ASP A 27 -7.01 -2.95 -10.77
C ASP A 27 -5.70 -3.38 -11.47
N PRO A 28 -5.77 -3.84 -12.73
CA PRO A 28 -4.61 -4.33 -13.48
C PRO A 28 -3.43 -3.34 -13.54
N LYS A 29 -3.68 -2.03 -13.39
CA LYS A 29 -2.61 -1.03 -13.38
C LYS A 29 -1.66 -1.18 -12.18
N PHE A 30 -2.13 -1.75 -11.06
CA PHE A 30 -1.34 -1.99 -9.86
C PHE A 30 -0.50 -3.27 -9.94
N PHE A 31 -0.76 -4.16 -10.90
CA PHE A 31 -0.04 -5.43 -11.08
C PHE A 31 1.01 -5.41 -12.20
N ARG A 32 1.21 -4.25 -12.86
CA ARG A 32 2.23 -4.11 -13.90
C ARG A 32 3.62 -4.32 -13.30
N GLU A 33 4.44 -5.11 -13.99
CA GLU A 33 5.83 -5.34 -13.62
C GLU A 33 6.67 -4.08 -13.87
N ASP A 34 7.33 -3.58 -12.83
CA ASP A 34 8.32 -2.50 -12.95
C ASP A 34 9.60 -2.92 -12.23
N ALA A 35 10.35 -3.78 -12.90
CA ALA A 35 11.57 -4.37 -12.38
C ALA A 35 12.72 -3.35 -12.22
N GLU A 36 12.71 -2.24 -12.98
CA GLU A 36 13.83 -1.29 -12.99
C GLU A 36 13.85 -0.37 -11.78
N ASN A 37 12.68 0.08 -11.31
CA ASN A 37 12.58 1.01 -10.18
C ASN A 37 11.86 0.42 -8.96
N GLY A 38 11.47 -0.86 -9.00
CA GLY A 38 10.88 -1.61 -7.88
C GLY A 38 9.40 -1.32 -7.63
N ALA A 39 8.74 -2.12 -6.78
CA ALA A 39 7.31 -1.99 -6.50
C ALA A 39 7.00 -1.06 -5.31
N VAL A 40 6.51 0.15 -5.60
CA VAL A 40 6.19 1.18 -4.58
C VAL A 40 5.14 0.70 -3.57
N LEU A 41 4.09 0.00 -4.00
CA LEU A 41 3.05 -0.48 -3.08
C LEU A 41 3.54 -1.64 -2.20
N CYS A 42 4.40 -2.51 -2.73
CA CYS A 42 5.06 -3.55 -1.95
C CYS A 42 5.94 -2.92 -0.86
N SER A 43 6.81 -1.99 -1.25
CA SER A 43 7.68 -1.28 -0.31
C SER A 43 6.87 -0.50 0.73
N TRP A 44 5.77 0.14 0.35
CA TRP A 44 4.86 0.79 1.28
C TRP A 44 4.38 -0.17 2.38
N MET A 45 3.88 -1.35 2.01
CA MET A 45 3.42 -2.35 2.98
C MET A 45 4.54 -2.86 3.88
N ILE A 46 5.73 -3.13 3.32
CA ILE A 46 6.89 -3.56 4.10
C ILE A 46 7.29 -2.49 5.12
N ASN A 47 7.35 -1.22 4.72
CA ASN A 47 7.70 -0.13 5.63
C ASN A 47 6.67 0.06 6.74
N LEU A 48 5.37 -0.13 6.46
CA LEU A 48 4.32 -0.11 7.49
C LEU A 48 4.51 -1.24 8.50
N GLU A 49 4.82 -2.45 8.04
CA GLU A 49 5.09 -3.60 8.91
C GLU A 49 6.33 -3.37 9.77
N MET A 50 7.43 -2.90 9.17
CA MET A 50 8.67 -2.58 9.90
C MET A 50 8.46 -1.45 10.91
N LYS A 51 7.61 -0.45 10.59
CA LYS A 51 7.24 0.61 11.52
C LYS A 51 6.47 0.05 12.72
N ALA A 52 5.52 -0.85 12.46
CA ALA A 52 4.76 -1.50 13.51
C ALA A 52 5.64 -2.36 14.45
N ILE A 53 6.58 -3.12 13.87
CA ILE A 53 7.53 -3.92 14.65
C ILE A 53 8.48 -3.02 15.43
N GLY A 54 9.04 -1.99 14.81
CA GLY A 54 9.92 -1.02 15.48
C GLY A 54 9.23 -0.34 16.67
N GLU A 55 8.01 0.17 16.48
CA GLU A 55 7.25 0.82 17.56
C GLU A 55 6.94 -0.13 18.74
N LYS A 56 6.70 -1.42 18.45
CA LYS A 56 6.31 -2.39 19.48
C LYS A 56 7.51 -3.04 20.17
N CYS A 57 8.49 -3.48 19.39
CA CYS A 57 9.58 -4.35 19.83
C CYS A 57 10.89 -3.59 20.06
N HIS A 58 11.07 -2.43 19.41
CA HIS A 58 12.30 -1.63 19.47
C HIS A 58 12.00 -0.14 19.76
N PRO A 59 11.24 0.18 20.82
CA PRO A 59 10.75 1.55 21.06
C PRO A 59 11.87 2.58 21.28
N ASP A 60 13.09 2.13 21.60
CA ASP A 60 14.25 2.99 21.83
C ASP A 60 15.06 3.27 20.55
N ASP A 61 14.80 2.58 19.45
CA ASP A 61 15.48 2.79 18.17
C ASP A 61 14.89 3.97 17.39
N LYS A 62 15.24 5.18 17.84
CA LYS A 62 14.70 6.43 17.28
C LYS A 62 15.18 6.74 15.87
N ASP A 63 16.35 6.24 15.46
CA ASP A 63 16.89 6.57 14.13
C ASP A 63 16.20 5.74 13.04
N ILE A 64 16.01 4.44 13.26
CA ILE A 64 15.24 3.61 12.34
C ILE A 64 13.78 4.05 12.32
N ASP A 65 13.20 4.38 13.48
CA ASP A 65 11.82 4.88 13.56
C ASP A 65 11.62 6.15 12.71
N ALA A 66 12.54 7.12 12.83
CA ALA A 66 12.51 8.34 12.04
C ALA A 66 12.71 8.05 10.54
N ALA A 67 13.64 7.17 10.18
CA ALA A 67 13.90 6.82 8.79
C ALA A 67 12.70 6.12 8.11
N LEU A 68 12.03 5.21 8.82
CA LEU A 68 10.78 4.59 8.36
C LEU A 68 9.64 5.61 8.23
N GLY A 69 9.53 6.53 9.20
CA GLY A 69 8.55 7.62 9.14
C GLY A 69 8.76 8.55 7.94
N ASP A 70 10.02 8.92 7.66
CA ASP A 70 10.39 9.70 6.49
C ASP A 70 10.09 8.95 5.19
N ALA A 71 10.48 7.68 5.10
CA ALA A 71 10.23 6.86 3.93
C ALA A 71 8.73 6.72 3.63
N LEU A 72 7.90 6.48 4.65
CA LEU A 72 6.45 6.40 4.50
C LEU A 72 5.85 7.72 4.02
N ARG A 73 6.30 8.86 4.55
CA ARG A 73 5.84 10.17 4.09
C ARG A 73 6.15 10.40 2.61
N ASP A 74 7.35 10.07 2.17
CA ASP A 74 7.79 10.25 0.78
C ASP A 74 7.02 9.29 -0.16
N ILE A 75 6.83 8.03 0.27
CA ILE A 75 6.01 7.06 -0.45
C ILE A 75 4.55 7.51 -0.56
N HIS A 76 3.95 8.06 0.52
CA HIS A 76 2.58 8.58 0.47
C HIS A 76 2.45 9.72 -0.53
N ALA A 77 3.38 10.69 -0.50
CA ALA A 77 3.40 11.79 -1.44
C ALA A 77 3.52 11.29 -2.89
N PHE A 78 4.36 10.27 -3.13
CA PHE A 78 4.48 9.64 -4.43
C PHE A 78 3.18 8.98 -4.88
N ILE A 79 2.53 8.19 -4.02
CA ILE A 79 1.26 7.51 -4.35
C ILE A 79 0.19 8.56 -4.66
N ALA A 80 0.08 9.62 -3.86
CA ALA A 80 -0.90 10.68 -4.08
C ALA A 80 -0.66 11.42 -5.41
N ALA A 81 0.60 11.67 -5.77
CA ALA A 81 0.95 12.36 -7.02
C ALA A 81 0.76 11.49 -8.27
N ASN A 82 0.81 10.17 -8.14
CA ASN A 82 0.82 9.24 -9.28
C ASN A 82 -0.39 8.28 -9.31
N SER A 83 -1.42 8.55 -8.52
CA SER A 83 -2.65 7.76 -8.50
C SER A 83 -3.88 8.65 -8.29
N SER A 84 -5.07 8.04 -8.26
CA SER A 84 -6.31 8.73 -7.93
C SER A 84 -6.61 8.75 -6.43
N THR A 85 -5.73 8.23 -5.59
CA THR A 85 -5.93 8.13 -4.14
C THR A 85 -5.41 9.39 -3.46
N SER A 86 -6.24 9.99 -2.60
CA SER A 86 -5.86 11.19 -1.86
C SER A 86 -4.86 10.88 -0.74
N GLN A 87 -4.08 11.90 -0.35
CA GLN A 87 -3.18 11.83 0.80
C GLN A 87 -3.90 11.36 2.08
N ALA A 88 -5.11 11.87 2.33
CA ALA A 88 -5.88 11.52 3.52
C ALA A 88 -6.30 10.04 3.54
N GLU A 89 -6.70 9.49 2.39
CA GLU A 89 -7.03 8.06 2.26
C GLU A 89 -5.80 7.18 2.49
N ILE A 90 -4.64 7.56 1.95
CA ILE A 90 -3.37 6.83 2.13
C ILE A 90 -2.98 6.82 3.61
N GLU A 91 -3.02 7.96 4.28
CA GLU A 91 -2.66 8.06 5.70
C GLU A 91 -3.63 7.32 6.61
N ALA A 92 -4.94 7.36 6.33
CA ALA A 92 -5.92 6.58 7.06
C ALA A 92 -5.67 5.08 6.91
N ALA A 93 -5.41 4.64 5.68
CA ALA A 93 -5.07 3.27 5.37
C ALA A 93 -3.76 2.81 6.04
N ALA A 94 -2.75 3.69 6.11
CA ALA A 94 -1.48 3.44 6.79
C ALA A 94 -1.65 3.28 8.30
N ARG A 95 -2.37 4.22 8.96
CA ARG A 95 -2.66 4.14 10.40
C ARG A 95 -3.37 2.85 10.78
N GLN A 96 -4.40 2.47 10.02
CA GLN A 96 -5.13 1.23 10.25
C GLN A 96 -4.23 0.00 10.13
N ARG A 97 -3.36 -0.03 9.11
CA ARG A 97 -2.41 -1.14 8.87
C ARG A 97 -1.37 -1.24 9.98
N ILE A 98 -0.74 -0.12 10.37
CA ILE A 98 0.24 -0.10 11.46
C ILE A 98 -0.38 -0.62 12.75
N GLU A 99 -1.58 -0.15 13.12
CA GLU A 99 -2.23 -0.61 14.36
C GLU A 99 -2.63 -2.08 14.30
N MET A 100 -2.98 -2.60 13.13
CA MET A 100 -3.23 -4.04 12.93
C MET A 100 -1.93 -4.85 13.06
N ALA A 101 -0.89 -4.46 12.33
CA ALA A 101 0.42 -5.07 12.38
C ALA A 101 1.00 -5.02 13.81
N LYS A 102 0.82 -3.94 14.57
CA LYS A 102 1.23 -3.88 15.99
C LYS A 102 0.53 -4.90 16.87
N ARG A 103 -0.75 -5.20 16.62
CA ARG A 103 -1.44 -6.26 17.37
C ARG A 103 -0.85 -7.62 17.06
N GLU A 104 -0.50 -7.86 15.80
CA GLU A 104 -0.01 -9.14 15.26
C GLU A 104 1.49 -9.34 15.46
N ALA A 105 2.26 -8.26 15.60
CA ALA A 105 3.72 -8.28 15.67
C ALA A 105 4.21 -9.11 16.86
N ILE A 106 5.14 -10.00 16.59
CA ILE A 106 5.83 -10.82 17.60
C ILE A 106 7.30 -10.40 17.57
N CYS A 107 7.88 -10.08 18.73
CA CYS A 107 9.27 -9.60 18.85
C CYS A 107 10.32 -10.73 18.71
N VAL A 108 9.97 -11.78 17.98
CA VAL A 108 10.80 -12.93 17.58
C VAL A 108 10.26 -13.47 16.24
N GLY A 109 11.08 -14.24 15.52
CA GLY A 109 10.69 -14.88 14.26
C GLY A 109 10.92 -13.99 13.04
N ASP A 110 10.21 -14.27 11.95
CA ASP A 110 10.54 -13.69 10.63
C ASP A 110 10.40 -12.17 10.57
N GLY A 111 9.34 -11.61 11.14
CA GLY A 111 9.15 -10.15 11.19
C GLY A 111 10.27 -9.45 11.96
N GLU A 112 10.65 -10.00 13.11
CA GLU A 112 11.79 -9.52 13.90
C GLU A 112 13.11 -9.67 13.13
N ASN A 113 13.35 -10.81 12.48
CA ASN A 113 14.55 -11.03 11.68
C ASN A 113 14.65 -10.03 10.52
N MET A 114 13.54 -9.70 9.88
CA MET A 114 13.45 -8.68 8.84
C MET A 114 13.75 -7.28 9.39
N TYR A 115 13.21 -6.94 10.56
CA TYR A 115 13.54 -5.68 11.22
C TYR A 115 15.04 -5.60 11.56
N GLN A 116 15.63 -6.67 12.09
CA GLN A 116 17.06 -6.71 12.39
C GLN A 116 17.94 -6.59 11.14
N LEU A 117 17.51 -7.13 9.99
CA LEU A 117 18.19 -6.90 8.71
C LEU A 117 18.16 -5.43 8.33
N LEU A 118 16.97 -4.81 8.38
CA LEU A 118 16.78 -3.39 8.11
C LEU A 118 17.63 -2.51 9.06
N HIS A 119 17.63 -2.83 10.35
CA HIS A 119 18.41 -2.13 11.37
C HIS A 119 19.92 -2.22 11.06
N ARG A 120 20.42 -3.40 10.66
CA ARG A 120 21.84 -3.59 10.30
C ARG A 120 22.25 -2.76 9.08
N GLU A 121 21.35 -2.57 8.13
CA GLU A 121 21.58 -1.71 6.96
C GLU A 121 21.57 -0.23 7.32
N GLY A 122 20.73 0.14 8.31
CA GLY A 122 20.72 1.45 8.94
C GLY A 122 19.86 2.50 8.25
N ALA A 123 19.57 3.57 8.97
CA ALA A 123 18.66 4.64 8.54
C ALA A 123 19.03 5.30 7.21
N ARG A 124 20.34 5.46 6.93
CA ARG A 124 20.83 6.02 5.66
C ARG A 124 20.38 5.19 4.46
N GLU A 125 20.54 3.87 4.57
CA GLU A 125 20.21 2.95 3.48
C GLU A 125 18.68 2.92 3.21
N ILE A 126 17.85 3.01 4.25
CA ILE A 126 16.39 3.16 4.12
C ILE A 126 16.04 4.40 3.27
N ARG A 127 16.66 5.54 3.58
CA ARG A 127 16.44 6.81 2.88
C ARG A 127 16.91 6.73 1.43
N GLU A 128 18.11 6.20 1.18
CA GLU A 128 18.68 6.10 -0.17
C GLU A 128 17.88 5.17 -1.08
N ARG A 129 17.44 4.01 -0.58
CA ARG A 129 16.61 3.09 -1.36
C ARG A 129 15.23 3.65 -1.64
N THR A 130 14.63 4.33 -0.67
CA THR A 130 13.36 5.05 -0.89
C THR A 130 13.53 6.12 -1.96
N ALA A 131 14.54 6.98 -1.85
CA ALA A 131 14.79 8.03 -2.83
C ALA A 131 15.01 7.46 -4.25
N LYS A 132 15.78 6.37 -4.38
CA LYS A 132 16.00 5.68 -5.65
C LYS A 132 14.69 5.14 -6.24
N MET A 133 13.88 4.45 -5.45
CA MET A 133 12.62 3.84 -5.89
C MET A 133 11.61 4.88 -6.39
N LEU A 134 11.61 6.07 -5.77
CA LEU A 134 10.68 7.17 -6.05
C LEU A 134 11.20 8.17 -7.10
N ALA A 135 12.41 7.97 -7.64
CA ALA A 135 13.07 8.92 -8.53
C ALA A 135 12.36 9.14 -9.87
N VAL A 136 11.53 8.18 -10.30
CA VAL A 136 10.82 8.22 -11.58
C VAL A 136 9.32 8.30 -11.30
N PRO A 137 8.59 9.34 -11.76
CA PRO A 137 7.13 9.41 -11.66
C PRO A 137 6.47 8.31 -12.49
N ARG A 138 5.58 7.52 -11.87
CA ARG A 138 4.89 6.38 -12.47
C ARG A 138 3.76 5.88 -11.58
N PRO A 139 2.77 5.14 -12.12
CA PRO A 139 1.78 4.46 -11.29
C PRO A 139 2.44 3.62 -10.20
N PRO A 140 1.99 3.70 -8.93
CA PRO A 140 2.58 2.92 -7.85
C PRO A 140 2.13 1.46 -8.00
N VAL A 141 3.03 0.56 -8.38
CA VAL A 141 2.70 -0.87 -8.61
C VAL A 141 3.05 -1.74 -7.40
N LEU A 142 2.43 -2.92 -7.34
CA LEU A 142 2.66 -3.96 -6.34
C LEU A 142 3.75 -4.95 -6.76
N ASN A 143 3.97 -5.19 -8.06
CA ASN A 143 4.87 -6.23 -8.55
C ASN A 143 6.01 -5.68 -9.44
N PRO A 144 7.19 -6.32 -9.44
CA PRO A 144 7.58 -7.46 -8.60
C PRO A 144 7.82 -7.04 -7.14
N CYS A 145 7.33 -7.84 -6.19
CA CYS A 145 7.53 -7.65 -4.76
C CYS A 145 8.53 -8.69 -4.27
N LEU A 146 9.79 -8.27 -4.07
CA LEU A 146 10.94 -9.10 -3.68
C LEU A 146 11.12 -10.37 -4.55
#